data_AF-A0A7X7EXA2-F1
#
_entry.id   AF-A0A7X7EXA2-F1
#
_cell.length_a   1.000
_cell.length_b   1.000
_cell.length_c   1.000
_cell.angle_alpha   90.00
_cell.angle_beta   90.00
_cell.angle_gamma   90.00
#
_symmetry.space_group_name_H-M   'P 1'
#
loop_
_entity.id
_entity.type
_entity.pdbx_description
1 polymer ?
#
loop_
_entity_poly.entity_id
_entity_poly.type
_entity_poly.pdbx_seq_one_letter_code
_entity_poly.pdbx_strand_id
1 'polypeptide(L)'
;MSDHDFVYTAFDEMVPLLLHFPDLFTGEKDGEEELNSYLVPADIPQLREAALRILRGQTVERMQVIKNMPTDTSFYMPDIQPFVTDIRNMYGEDEWTSGVIANELHRHLGVFAIIGVKMGIRAREYFCTGVDEMIVTTHAGSTPPLSCMNDGIQVSTGATPGHGLLTVSGEKPFFAGADFTHKDKTVRITLKKELADRVSAELKEINFIYGLDSDIYWELVRQNSIKYWLQFDRHEIFDIEILN
;
A
#
# COMPACT_ATOMS: atom_id res chain seq x y z
N MET A 1 -5.16 -43.65 7.47
CA MET A 1 -4.59 -42.64 8.40
C MET A 1 -5.59 -41.49 8.47
N SER A 2 -6.69 -41.70 9.19
CA SER A 2 -7.89 -40.84 9.13
C SER A 2 -8.67 -40.90 10.44
N ASP A 3 -7.97 -40.87 11.57
CA ASP A 3 -8.57 -40.77 12.91
C ASP A 3 -7.48 -40.29 13.90
N HIS A 4 -7.27 -38.99 13.96
CA HIS A 4 -6.56 -38.38 15.08
C HIS A 4 -7.41 -37.18 15.54
N ASP A 5 -7.84 -37.17 16.80
CA ASP A 5 -8.73 -36.16 17.39
C ASP A 5 -8.15 -34.73 17.42
N PHE A 6 -6.98 -34.50 16.82
CA PHE A 6 -6.43 -33.16 16.60
C PHE A 6 -7.00 -32.50 15.34
N VAL A 7 -7.80 -33.22 14.55
CA VAL A 7 -8.45 -32.65 13.37
C VAL A 7 -9.67 -31.84 13.84
N TYR A 8 -9.66 -30.53 13.56
CA TYR A 8 -10.71 -29.51 13.82
C TYR A 8 -10.69 -28.72 15.14
N THR A 9 -9.57 -28.64 15.87
CA THR A 9 -9.44 -27.68 16.97
C THR A 9 -8.69 -26.43 16.51
N ALA A 10 -9.24 -25.25 16.84
CA ALA A 10 -8.62 -23.96 16.62
C ALA A 10 -8.31 -23.35 17.98
N PHE A 11 -7.12 -22.78 18.14
CA PHE A 11 -6.60 -22.35 19.44
C PHE A 11 -6.30 -20.85 19.38
N ASP A 12 -5.07 -20.50 19.00
CA ASP A 12 -4.64 -19.10 18.92
C ASP A 12 -5.45 -18.31 17.88
N GLU A 13 -5.98 -18.97 16.85
CA GLU A 13 -6.88 -18.36 15.86
C GLU A 13 -8.22 -17.89 16.45
N MET A 14 -8.61 -18.41 17.62
CA MET A 14 -9.82 -17.98 18.32
C MET A 14 -9.67 -16.59 18.94
N VAL A 15 -8.46 -16.17 19.30
CA VAL A 15 -8.18 -14.84 19.87
C VAL A 15 -8.57 -13.71 18.88
N PRO A 16 -8.05 -13.65 17.64
CA PRO A 16 -8.47 -12.62 16.70
C PRO A 16 -9.95 -12.72 16.34
N LEU A 17 -10.53 -13.93 16.28
CA LEU A 17 -11.96 -14.10 16.06
C LEU A 17 -12.80 -13.50 17.19
N LEU A 18 -12.41 -13.72 18.44
CA LEU A 18 -13.06 -13.14 19.62
C LEU A 18 -12.93 -11.62 19.63
N LEU A 19 -11.75 -11.09 19.32
CA LEU A 19 -11.53 -9.64 19.29
C LEU A 19 -12.35 -8.93 18.19
N HIS A 20 -12.50 -9.55 17.02
CA HIS A 20 -13.27 -8.98 15.91
C HIS A 20 -14.77 -9.27 15.97
N PHE A 21 -15.17 -10.41 16.54
CA PHE A 21 -16.55 -10.90 16.57
C PHE A 21 -16.91 -11.50 17.93
N PRO A 22 -16.92 -10.68 19.01
CA PRO A 22 -17.16 -11.18 20.36
C PRO A 22 -18.52 -11.86 20.52
N ASP A 23 -19.52 -11.44 19.75
CA ASP A 23 -20.88 -12.00 19.76
C ASP A 23 -20.97 -13.46 19.28
N LEU A 24 -19.90 -13.99 18.65
CA LEU A 24 -19.82 -15.39 18.23
C LEU A 24 -19.33 -16.32 19.35
N PHE A 25 -19.09 -15.78 20.55
CA PHE A 25 -18.64 -16.51 21.72
C PHE A 25 -19.63 -16.37 22.87
N THR A 26 -19.78 -17.43 23.66
CA THR A 26 -20.63 -17.45 24.85
C THR A 26 -19.78 -17.72 26.10
N GLY A 27 -20.11 -17.04 27.20
CA GLY A 27 -19.48 -17.30 28.49
C GLY A 27 -20.07 -18.53 29.17
N GLU A 28 -19.21 -19.50 29.48
CA GLU A 28 -19.52 -20.58 30.41
C GLU A 28 -18.80 -20.33 31.75
N LYS A 29 -19.48 -20.67 32.84
CA LYS A 29 -18.94 -20.59 34.20
C LYS A 29 -18.54 -21.98 34.64
N ASP A 30 -17.31 -22.13 35.14
CA ASP A 30 -16.90 -23.38 35.80
C ASP A 30 -17.10 -23.23 37.32
N GLY A 31 -18.12 -23.89 37.87
CA GLY A 31 -18.43 -23.91 39.31
C GLY A 31 -19.20 -22.70 39.87
N GLU A 32 -19.52 -22.74 41.17
CA GLU A 32 -20.30 -21.72 41.90
C GLU A 32 -19.50 -20.43 42.21
N GLU A 33 -18.17 -20.45 42.08
CA GLU A 33 -17.31 -19.28 42.33
C GLU A 33 -17.03 -18.51 41.03
N GLU A 34 -17.35 -17.21 41.01
CA GLU A 34 -17.23 -16.26 39.88
C GLU A 34 -15.80 -16.06 39.31
N LEU A 35 -14.80 -16.83 39.75
CA LEU A 35 -13.39 -16.58 39.46
C LEU A 35 -12.87 -17.22 38.17
N ASN A 36 -13.56 -18.21 37.60
CA ASN A 36 -13.15 -18.87 36.36
C ASN A 36 -14.26 -18.83 35.28
N SER A 37 -14.28 -17.75 34.50
CA SER A 37 -15.11 -17.66 33.29
C SER A 37 -14.27 -17.96 32.04
N TYR A 38 -14.75 -18.85 31.16
CA TYR A 38 -14.14 -19.08 29.85
C TYR A 38 -15.17 -18.83 28.74
N LEU A 39 -14.67 -18.43 27.57
CA LEU A 39 -15.49 -18.15 26.40
C LEU A 39 -15.38 -19.32 25.41
N VAL A 40 -16.52 -19.85 24.98
CA VAL A 40 -16.59 -20.94 24.00
C VAL A 40 -17.22 -20.46 22.69
N PRO A 41 -16.73 -20.95 21.53
CA PRO A 41 -17.38 -20.79 20.23
C PRO A 41 -18.85 -21.19 20.26
N ALA A 42 -19.76 -20.28 19.90
CA ALA A 42 -21.20 -20.54 19.89
C ALA A 42 -21.71 -21.01 18.51
N ASP A 43 -21.06 -20.58 17.42
CA ASP A 43 -21.46 -20.92 16.05
C ASP A 43 -20.23 -21.17 15.15
N ILE A 44 -19.87 -22.44 14.99
CA ILE A 44 -18.70 -22.87 14.19
C ILE A 44 -18.81 -22.45 12.72
N PRO A 45 -19.94 -22.64 12.01
CA PRO A 45 -20.11 -22.12 10.64
C PRO A 45 -19.88 -20.61 10.52
N GLN A 46 -20.47 -19.80 11.41
CA GLN A 46 -20.27 -18.34 11.36
C GLN A 46 -18.83 -17.95 11.69
N LEU A 47 -18.17 -18.65 12.60
CA LEU A 47 -16.75 -18.43 12.91
C LEU A 47 -15.84 -18.71 11.71
N ARG A 48 -16.17 -19.69 10.86
CA ARG A 48 -15.42 -19.94 9.61
C ARG A 48 -15.56 -18.78 8.64
N GLU A 49 -16.77 -18.26 8.46
CA GLU A 49 -17.00 -17.08 7.62
C GLU A 49 -16.30 -15.83 8.19
N ALA A 50 -16.37 -15.65 9.51
CA ALA A 50 -15.66 -14.58 10.23
C ALA A 50 -14.13 -14.67 10.02
N ALA A 51 -13.56 -15.88 10.06
CA ALA A 51 -12.15 -16.10 9.80
C ALA A 51 -11.78 -15.70 8.36
N LEU A 52 -12.60 -16.10 7.38
CA LEU A 52 -12.42 -15.68 5.99
C LEU A 52 -12.53 -14.16 5.84
N ARG A 53 -13.41 -13.48 6.58
CA ARG A 53 -13.52 -12.01 6.56
C ARG A 53 -12.26 -11.34 7.11
N ILE A 54 -11.69 -11.84 8.21
CA ILE A 54 -10.41 -11.34 8.77
C ILE A 54 -9.28 -11.56 7.76
N LEU A 55 -9.16 -12.76 7.21
CA LEU A 55 -8.10 -13.10 6.24
C LEU A 55 -8.22 -12.31 4.93
N ARG A 56 -9.45 -11.95 4.52
CA ARG A 56 -9.69 -11.03 3.39
C ARG A 56 -9.46 -9.56 3.75
N GLY A 57 -9.15 -9.25 5.02
CA GLY A 57 -9.00 -7.91 5.55
C GLY A 57 -10.27 -7.07 5.43
N GLN A 58 -11.45 -7.70 5.57
CA GLN A 58 -12.77 -7.07 5.52
C GLN A 58 -13.24 -6.56 6.89
N THR A 59 -12.41 -6.76 7.91
CA THR A 59 -12.65 -6.28 9.29
C THR A 59 -11.93 -4.97 9.61
N VAL A 60 -11.22 -4.41 8.63
CA VAL A 60 -10.49 -3.14 8.74
C VAL A 60 -11.06 -2.16 7.71
N GLU A 61 -11.53 -1.01 8.19
CA GLU A 61 -11.95 0.12 7.35
C GLU A 61 -10.72 0.65 6.59
N ARG A 62 -10.77 0.62 5.26
CA ARG A 62 -9.64 1.08 4.41
C ARG A 62 -9.80 2.50 3.90
N MET A 63 -11.02 3.04 3.94
CA MET A 63 -11.40 4.28 3.29
C MET A 63 -12.15 5.18 4.27
N GLN A 64 -12.03 6.49 4.12
CA GLN A 64 -12.61 7.46 5.05
C GLN A 64 -13.94 8.07 4.57
N VAL A 65 -14.13 8.18 3.25
CA VAL A 65 -15.27 8.89 2.65
C VAL A 65 -16.07 7.99 1.72
N ILE A 66 -15.39 7.28 0.82
CA ILE A 66 -16.03 6.34 -0.11
C ILE A 66 -16.00 4.93 0.47
N LYS A 67 -17.03 4.13 0.23
CA LYS A 67 -17.10 2.76 0.77
C LYS A 67 -16.12 1.82 0.09
N ASN A 68 -16.02 1.87 -1.24
CA ASN A 68 -15.17 1.01 -2.04
C ASN A 68 -14.79 1.70 -3.35
N MET A 69 -13.64 1.31 -3.93
CA MET A 69 -13.26 1.71 -5.28
C MET A 69 -14.10 0.96 -6.33
N PRO A 70 -14.49 1.60 -7.46
CA PRO A 70 -15.25 0.94 -8.51
C PRO A 70 -14.51 -0.27 -9.10
N THR A 71 -15.18 -1.41 -9.14
CA THR A 71 -14.66 -2.63 -9.77
C THR A 71 -14.95 -2.68 -11.26
N ASP A 72 -16.00 -2.00 -11.71
CA ASP A 72 -16.33 -1.83 -13.11
C ASP A 72 -15.26 -0.97 -13.79
N THR A 73 -14.55 -1.56 -14.76
CA THR A 73 -13.44 -0.90 -15.43
C THR A 73 -13.90 0.29 -16.27
N SER A 74 -15.18 0.36 -16.66
CA SER A 74 -15.74 1.48 -17.43
C SER A 74 -15.74 2.81 -16.67
N PHE A 75 -15.55 2.78 -15.35
CA PHE A 75 -15.37 3.98 -14.53
C PHE A 75 -14.04 4.69 -14.77
N TYR A 76 -13.01 3.97 -15.25
CA TYR A 76 -11.67 4.52 -15.46
C TYR A 76 -11.49 4.99 -16.92
N MET A 77 -10.48 5.82 -17.16
CA MET A 77 -10.19 6.33 -18.51
C MET A 77 -9.89 5.20 -19.52
N PRO A 78 -10.32 5.30 -20.79
CA PRO A 78 -10.26 4.20 -21.77
C PRO A 78 -8.89 3.52 -21.92
N ASP A 79 -7.81 4.27 -21.75
CA ASP A 79 -6.44 3.79 -21.92
C ASP A 79 -5.93 2.95 -20.75
N ILE A 80 -6.45 3.16 -19.53
CA ILE A 80 -6.09 2.35 -18.36
C ILE A 80 -7.04 1.16 -18.15
N GLN A 81 -8.28 1.21 -18.68
CA GLN A 81 -9.28 0.14 -18.49
C GLN A 81 -8.76 -1.27 -18.75
N PRO A 82 -7.98 -1.55 -19.83
CA PRO A 82 -7.49 -2.89 -20.11
C PRO A 82 -6.57 -3.45 -19.02
N PHE A 83 -5.98 -2.58 -18.20
CA PHE A 83 -4.94 -2.93 -17.24
C PHE A 83 -5.41 -2.90 -15.78
N VAL A 84 -6.61 -2.35 -15.51
CA VAL A 84 -7.17 -2.21 -14.14
C VAL A 84 -7.15 -3.55 -13.41
N THR A 85 -7.71 -4.60 -14.04
CA THR A 85 -7.83 -5.92 -13.42
C THR A 85 -6.46 -6.55 -13.17
N ASP A 86 -5.54 -6.45 -14.14
CA ASP A 86 -4.21 -7.05 -14.04
C ASP A 86 -3.38 -6.39 -12.95
N ILE A 87 -3.36 -5.05 -12.89
CA ILE A 87 -2.64 -4.29 -11.86
C ILE A 87 -3.17 -4.65 -10.46
N ARG A 88 -4.49 -4.70 -10.29
CA ARG A 88 -5.13 -5.06 -9.02
C ARG A 88 -4.80 -6.49 -8.59
N ASN A 89 -4.82 -7.44 -9.53
CA ASN A 89 -4.49 -8.83 -9.24
C ASN A 89 -3.01 -9.03 -8.89
N MET A 90 -2.11 -8.33 -9.59
CA MET A 90 -0.67 -8.46 -9.33
C MET A 90 -0.24 -7.76 -8.03
N TYR A 91 -0.76 -6.56 -7.79
CA TYR A 91 -0.22 -5.68 -6.76
C TYR A 91 -1.15 -5.38 -5.60
N GLY A 92 -2.42 -5.78 -5.70
CA GLY A 92 -3.42 -5.65 -4.65
C GLY A 92 -4.21 -4.33 -4.69
N GLU A 93 -5.36 -4.36 -4.01
CA GLU A 93 -6.31 -3.25 -3.96
C GLU A 93 -5.75 -1.97 -3.33
N ASP A 94 -4.83 -2.13 -2.39
CA ASP A 94 -4.27 -1.02 -1.63
C ASP A 94 -3.30 -0.18 -2.47
N GLU A 95 -2.47 -0.85 -3.29
CA GLU A 95 -1.63 -0.16 -4.28
C GLU A 95 -2.49 0.48 -5.38
N TRP A 96 -3.51 -0.24 -5.87
CA TRP A 96 -4.43 0.31 -6.87
C TRP A 96 -5.11 1.59 -6.37
N THR A 97 -5.71 1.52 -5.19
CA THR A 97 -6.44 2.64 -4.58
C THR A 97 -5.51 3.82 -4.31
N SER A 98 -4.34 3.56 -3.70
CA SER A 98 -3.34 4.59 -3.45
C SER A 98 -2.83 5.22 -4.75
N GLY A 99 -2.64 4.42 -5.80
CA GLY A 99 -2.24 4.88 -7.13
C GLY A 99 -3.30 5.79 -7.75
N VAL A 100 -4.57 5.40 -7.72
CA VAL A 100 -5.66 6.26 -8.23
C VAL A 100 -5.70 7.58 -7.45
N ILE A 101 -5.75 7.53 -6.11
CA ILE A 101 -5.84 8.74 -5.28
C ILE A 101 -4.62 9.65 -5.46
N ALA A 102 -3.41 9.09 -5.49
CA ALA A 102 -2.19 9.87 -5.69
C ALA A 102 -2.23 10.62 -7.02
N ASN A 103 -2.69 9.99 -8.10
CA ASN A 103 -2.73 10.64 -9.41
C ASN A 103 -3.90 11.61 -9.58
N GLU A 104 -5.03 11.40 -8.89
CA GLU A 104 -6.12 12.38 -8.82
C GLU A 104 -5.70 13.62 -8.00
N LEU A 105 -4.98 13.43 -6.90
CA LEU A 105 -4.36 14.50 -6.12
C LEU A 105 -3.31 15.25 -6.93
N HIS A 106 -2.45 14.51 -7.64
CA HIS A 106 -1.35 15.02 -8.46
C HIS A 106 -1.83 15.64 -9.79
N ARG A 107 -3.09 15.42 -10.16
CA ARG A 107 -3.79 15.94 -11.35
C ARG A 107 -3.28 15.40 -12.69
N HIS A 108 -2.44 14.35 -12.69
CA HIS A 108 -2.09 13.56 -13.86
C HIS A 108 -1.47 12.21 -13.45
N LEU A 109 -1.38 11.28 -14.40
CA LEU A 109 -0.78 9.96 -14.16
C LEU A 109 0.76 10.04 -14.29
N GLY A 110 1.46 10.19 -13.15
CA GLY A 110 2.90 10.43 -13.10
C GLY A 110 3.73 9.19 -12.77
N VAL A 111 4.85 9.00 -13.47
CA VAL A 111 5.72 7.82 -13.29
C VAL A 111 6.29 7.77 -11.88
N PHE A 112 6.86 8.88 -11.41
CA PHE A 112 7.42 8.94 -10.06
C PHE A 112 6.35 8.93 -8.97
N ALA A 113 5.13 9.42 -9.24
CA ALA A 113 4.01 9.27 -8.31
C ALA A 113 3.65 7.79 -8.09
N ILE A 114 3.58 6.98 -9.17
CA ILE A 114 3.37 5.53 -9.05
C ILE A 114 4.53 4.84 -8.34
N ILE A 115 5.78 5.21 -8.63
CA ILE A 115 6.95 4.68 -7.91
C ILE A 115 6.86 5.03 -6.42
N GLY A 116 6.44 6.24 -6.07
CA GLY A 116 6.23 6.67 -4.69
C GLY A 116 5.15 5.86 -3.98
N VAL A 117 4.03 5.57 -4.66
CA VAL A 117 2.99 4.68 -4.13
C VAL A 117 3.57 3.29 -3.85
N LYS A 118 4.25 2.68 -4.83
CA LYS A 118 4.88 1.37 -4.67
C LYS A 118 5.89 1.36 -3.52
N MET A 119 6.67 2.43 -3.36
CA MET A 119 7.66 2.57 -2.28
C MET A 119 7.00 2.62 -0.90
N GLY A 120 5.93 3.41 -0.73
CA GLY A 120 5.23 3.51 0.54
C GLY A 120 4.48 2.23 0.93
N ILE A 121 3.86 1.54 -0.04
CA ILE A 121 3.29 0.21 0.20
C ILE A 121 4.40 -0.77 0.62
N ARG A 122 5.56 -0.74 -0.05
CA ARG A 122 6.70 -1.59 0.31
C ARG A 122 7.23 -1.31 1.71
N ALA A 123 7.25 -0.05 2.14
CA ALA A 123 7.61 0.32 3.51
C ALA A 123 6.62 -0.24 4.54
N ARG A 124 5.32 -0.15 4.27
CA ARG A 124 4.27 -0.71 5.12
C ARG A 124 4.37 -2.23 5.26
N GLU A 125 4.64 -2.92 4.16
CA GLU A 125 4.91 -4.37 4.16
C GLU A 125 6.16 -4.72 4.97
N TYR A 126 7.23 -3.93 4.86
CA TYR A 126 8.47 -4.17 5.60
C TYR A 126 8.27 -4.09 7.12
N PHE A 127 7.50 -3.10 7.58
CA PHE A 127 7.24 -2.90 9.01
C PHE A 127 6.00 -3.63 9.53
N CYS A 128 5.23 -4.31 8.66
CA CYS A 128 3.94 -4.92 8.98
C CYS A 128 2.98 -3.93 9.66
N THR A 129 2.86 -2.73 9.10
CA THR A 129 2.18 -1.59 9.73
C THR A 129 1.11 -0.97 8.85
N GLY A 130 0.13 -0.30 9.48
CA GLY A 130 -0.89 0.47 8.80
C GLY A 130 -0.40 1.81 8.24
N VAL A 131 -1.35 2.61 7.76
CA VAL A 131 -1.11 4.02 7.39
C VAL A 131 -0.93 4.88 8.65
N ASP A 132 -0.29 6.05 8.51
CA ASP A 132 -0.04 7.04 9.58
C ASP A 132 0.87 6.54 10.74
N GLU A 133 1.48 5.37 10.61
CA GLU A 133 2.30 4.75 11.66
C GLU A 133 3.82 4.95 11.47
N MET A 134 4.24 5.69 10.44
CA MET A 134 5.66 5.90 10.12
C MET A 134 6.00 7.36 9.88
N ILE A 135 7.22 7.75 10.29
CA ILE A 135 7.82 9.03 9.94
C ILE A 135 8.66 8.83 8.68
N VAL A 136 8.49 9.69 7.70
CA VAL A 136 9.10 9.57 6.37
C VAL A 136 9.93 10.81 6.05
N THR A 137 11.17 10.61 5.64
CA THR A 137 12.00 11.66 5.03
C THR A 137 12.31 11.29 3.59
N THR A 138 11.80 12.04 2.63
CA THR A 138 12.03 11.77 1.21
C THR A 138 13.29 12.48 0.71
N HIS A 139 14.04 11.83 -0.19
CA HIS A 139 15.25 12.38 -0.81
C HIS A 139 15.02 12.85 -2.26
N ALA A 140 13.76 12.93 -2.69
CA ALA A 140 13.38 13.34 -4.04
C ALA A 140 13.43 14.87 -4.28
N GLY A 141 13.61 15.67 -3.23
CA GLY A 141 13.55 17.13 -3.31
C GLY A 141 12.17 17.64 -3.75
N SER A 142 12.11 18.89 -4.22
CA SER A 142 10.87 19.58 -4.59
C SER A 142 10.81 19.99 -6.07
N THR A 143 11.61 19.36 -6.93
CA THR A 143 11.66 19.66 -8.37
C THR A 143 11.18 18.47 -9.21
N PRO A 144 10.14 18.65 -10.06
CA PRO A 144 9.69 17.62 -10.99
C PRO A 144 10.77 17.21 -12.00
N PRO A 145 10.70 15.99 -12.56
CA PRO A 145 9.66 14.99 -12.31
C PRO A 145 9.89 14.13 -11.05
N LEU A 146 11.07 14.21 -10.43
CA LEU A 146 11.43 13.35 -9.30
C LEU A 146 10.56 13.62 -8.06
N SER A 147 10.26 14.88 -7.77
CA SER A 147 9.47 15.26 -6.60
C SER A 147 8.03 14.72 -6.59
N CYS A 148 7.50 14.28 -7.74
CA CYS A 148 6.18 13.65 -7.81
C CYS A 148 6.11 12.35 -6.98
N MET A 149 7.28 11.75 -6.68
CA MET A 149 7.38 10.61 -5.77
C MET A 149 6.87 10.93 -4.35
N ASN A 150 7.02 12.18 -3.90
CA ASN A 150 6.56 12.60 -2.59
C ASN A 150 5.05 12.41 -2.43
N ASP A 151 4.26 12.73 -3.46
CA ASP A 151 2.81 12.62 -3.44
C ASP A 151 2.36 11.16 -3.35
N GLY A 152 3.04 10.28 -4.08
CA GLY A 152 2.79 8.83 -4.01
C GLY A 152 3.11 8.24 -2.64
N ILE A 153 4.24 8.63 -2.05
CA ILE A 153 4.63 8.23 -0.70
C ILE A 153 3.60 8.74 0.32
N GLN A 154 3.21 10.01 0.21
CA GLN A 154 2.23 10.62 1.10
C GLN A 154 0.92 9.82 1.12
N VAL A 155 0.37 9.50 -0.05
CA VAL A 155 -0.92 8.80 -0.16
C VAL A 155 -0.81 7.35 0.30
N SER A 156 0.26 6.64 -0.08
CA SER A 156 0.40 5.21 0.24
C SER A 156 0.74 4.93 1.71
N THR A 157 1.39 5.87 2.39
CA THR A 157 1.79 5.72 3.80
C THR A 157 0.90 6.48 4.79
N GLY A 158 0.13 7.46 4.34
CA GLY A 158 -0.56 8.42 5.22
C GLY A 158 0.38 9.48 5.82
N ALA A 159 1.70 9.32 5.71
CA ALA A 159 2.64 10.31 6.22
C ALA A 159 2.49 11.62 5.42
N THR A 160 1.87 12.62 6.04
CA THR A 160 1.64 13.93 5.42
C THR A 160 2.46 15.03 6.11
N PRO A 161 2.80 16.12 5.40
CA PRO A 161 3.36 17.31 6.04
C PRO A 161 2.43 17.92 7.10
N GLY A 162 1.11 17.86 6.88
CA GLY A 162 0.11 18.36 7.82
C GLY A 162 0.05 17.57 9.13
N HIS A 163 0.26 16.25 9.07
CA HIS A 163 0.44 15.39 10.25
C HIS A 163 1.85 15.51 10.86
N GLY A 164 2.77 16.24 10.22
CA GLY A 164 4.18 16.32 10.64
C GLY A 164 4.96 15.01 10.47
N LEU A 165 4.42 14.06 9.70
CA LEU A 165 5.03 12.75 9.49
C LEU A 165 5.90 12.68 8.24
N LEU A 166 5.71 13.59 7.27
CA LEU A 166 6.51 13.63 6.05
C LEU A 166 7.36 14.89 5.97
N THR A 167 8.67 14.68 5.80
CA THR A 167 9.66 15.71 5.53
C THR A 167 10.24 15.50 4.13
N VAL A 168 10.29 16.56 3.32
CA VAL A 168 11.01 16.55 2.04
C VAL A 168 12.40 17.10 2.27
N SER A 169 13.43 16.28 2.06
CA SER A 169 14.82 16.71 2.21
C SER A 169 15.16 17.81 1.19
N GLY A 170 15.78 18.89 1.69
CA GLY A 170 16.39 19.93 0.86
C GLY A 170 17.86 19.66 0.54
N GLU A 171 18.42 18.56 1.06
CA GLU A 171 19.85 18.24 0.95
C GLU A 171 20.13 17.43 -0.32
N LYS A 172 21.19 17.82 -1.05
CA LYS A 172 21.67 17.11 -2.23
C LYS A 172 22.61 15.96 -1.83
N PRO A 173 22.72 14.88 -2.64
CA PRO A 173 22.05 14.66 -3.93
C PRO A 173 20.57 14.25 -3.78
N PHE A 174 19.73 14.68 -4.72
CA PHE A 174 18.35 14.18 -4.81
C PHE A 174 18.30 12.87 -5.60
N PHE A 175 17.55 11.90 -5.09
CA PHE A 175 17.39 10.59 -5.71
C PHE A 175 16.01 9.97 -5.37
N ALA A 176 15.63 8.94 -6.10
CA ALA A 176 14.36 8.23 -5.90
C ALA A 176 14.44 7.29 -4.69
N GLY A 177 14.50 7.86 -3.49
CA GLY A 177 14.51 7.13 -2.23
C GLY A 177 13.91 7.91 -1.07
N ALA A 178 13.59 7.20 0.00
CA ALA A 178 13.09 7.77 1.24
C ALA A 178 13.49 6.91 2.44
N ASP A 179 13.64 7.57 3.59
CA ASP A 179 13.90 6.95 4.88
C ASP A 179 12.58 6.82 5.63
N PHE A 180 12.25 5.60 6.02
CA PHE A 180 11.02 5.25 6.73
C PHE A 180 11.39 4.80 8.13
N THR A 181 10.86 5.49 9.13
CA THR A 181 11.08 5.19 10.55
C THR A 181 9.78 4.73 11.18
N HIS A 182 9.79 3.54 11.78
CA HIS A 182 8.70 3.03 12.60
C HIS A 182 9.30 2.53 13.91
N LYS A 183 8.83 3.10 15.03
CA LYS A 183 9.43 2.91 16.36
C LYS A 183 10.92 3.29 16.33
N ASP A 184 11.80 2.40 16.77
CA ASP A 184 13.24 2.64 16.90
C ASP A 184 14.05 2.21 15.66
N LYS A 185 13.38 1.81 14.58
CA LYS A 185 14.03 1.30 13.37
C LYS A 185 13.76 2.18 12.16
N THR A 186 14.82 2.49 11.44
CA THR A 186 14.81 3.26 10.20
C THR A 186 15.38 2.44 9.06
N VAL A 187 14.65 2.39 7.95
CA VAL A 187 15.13 1.80 6.70
C VAL A 187 15.08 2.81 5.57
N ARG A 188 16.10 2.79 4.73
CA ARG A 188 16.12 3.51 3.45
C ARG A 188 15.63 2.58 2.36
N ILE A 189 14.60 2.99 1.64
CA ILE A 189 14.12 2.30 0.44
C ILE A 189 14.47 3.17 -0.75
N THR A 190 15.20 2.60 -1.71
CA THR A 190 15.70 3.34 -2.89
C THR A 190 15.36 2.58 -4.16
N LEU A 191 14.85 3.27 -5.18
CA LEU A 191 14.67 2.70 -6.52
C LEU A 191 16.04 2.32 -7.08
N LYS A 192 16.16 1.07 -7.54
CA LYS A 192 17.39 0.56 -8.16
C LYS A 192 17.90 1.53 -9.23
N LYS A 193 19.21 1.79 -9.17
CA LYS A 193 19.86 2.86 -9.95
C LYS A 193 19.59 2.72 -11.45
N GLU A 194 19.68 1.52 -12.00
CA GLU A 194 19.44 1.23 -13.40
C GLU A 194 18.00 1.52 -13.85
N LEU A 195 17.02 1.38 -12.95
CA LEU A 195 15.62 1.70 -13.21
C LEU A 195 15.40 3.20 -13.10
N ALA A 196 15.97 3.86 -12.09
CA ALA A 196 15.91 5.31 -11.92
C ALA A 196 16.54 6.05 -13.11
N ASP A 197 17.71 5.59 -13.58
CA ASP A 197 18.41 6.15 -14.72
C ASP A 197 17.61 5.94 -16.02
N ARG A 198 17.00 4.76 -16.20
CA ARG A 198 16.11 4.45 -17.35
C ARG A 198 14.89 5.35 -17.39
N VAL A 199 14.13 5.43 -16.29
CA VAL A 199 12.93 6.27 -16.18
C VAL A 199 13.27 7.74 -16.45
N SER A 200 14.37 8.22 -15.86
CA SER A 200 14.82 9.61 -16.04
C SER A 200 15.25 9.89 -17.47
N ALA A 201 15.88 8.93 -18.16
CA ALA A 201 16.27 9.08 -19.55
C ALA A 201 15.04 9.16 -20.47
N GLU A 202 14.07 8.26 -20.31
CA GLU A 202 12.83 8.26 -21.11
C GLU A 202 12.05 9.58 -20.93
N LEU A 203 11.90 10.08 -19.70
CA LEU A 203 11.20 11.35 -19.46
C LEU A 203 11.94 12.57 -20.03
N LYS A 204 13.28 12.56 -19.99
CA LYS A 204 14.10 13.63 -20.61
C LYS A 204 13.95 13.63 -22.13
N GLU A 205 13.89 12.46 -22.75
CA GLU A 205 13.71 12.32 -24.20
C GLU A 205 12.35 12.86 -24.64
N ILE A 206 11.27 12.49 -23.96
CA ILE A 206 9.92 13.00 -24.25
C ILE A 206 9.89 14.53 -24.11
N ASN A 207 10.46 15.07 -23.03
CA ASN A 207 10.53 16.51 -22.80
C ASN A 207 11.35 17.23 -23.89
N PHE A 208 12.45 16.64 -24.34
CA PHE A 208 13.30 17.22 -25.38
C PHE A 208 12.61 17.28 -26.75
N ILE A 209 11.83 16.25 -27.10
CA ILE A 209 11.19 16.15 -28.43
C ILE A 209 9.93 17.03 -28.52
N TYR A 210 9.07 17.01 -27.50
CA TYR A 210 7.73 17.59 -27.58
C TYR A 210 7.54 18.87 -26.76
N GLY A 211 8.37 19.11 -25.73
CA GLY A 211 8.20 20.22 -24.79
C GLY A 211 6.99 20.04 -23.86
N LEU A 212 7.02 20.73 -22.71
CA LEU A 212 6.01 20.58 -21.64
C LEU A 212 4.60 21.09 -22.03
N ASP A 213 4.51 21.97 -23.02
CA ASP A 213 3.24 22.57 -23.48
C ASP A 213 2.52 21.70 -24.53
N SER A 214 3.05 20.53 -24.87
CA SER A 214 2.47 19.63 -25.87
C SER A 214 1.53 18.60 -25.25
N ASP A 215 0.33 18.44 -25.80
CA ASP A 215 -0.58 17.35 -25.43
C ASP A 215 0.08 15.96 -25.61
N ILE A 216 0.94 15.83 -26.62
CA ILE A 216 1.68 14.59 -26.92
C ILE A 216 2.65 14.23 -25.78
N TYR A 217 3.27 15.24 -25.15
CA TYR A 217 4.13 15.01 -23.99
C TYR A 217 3.35 14.31 -22.87
N TRP A 218 2.15 14.80 -22.55
CA TRP A 218 1.31 14.24 -21.49
C TRP A 218 0.76 12.87 -21.82
N GLU A 219 0.41 12.61 -23.09
CA GLU A 219 0.02 11.28 -23.55
C GLU A 219 1.15 10.26 -23.39
N LEU A 220 2.38 10.63 -23.77
CA LEU A 220 3.55 9.74 -23.65
C LEU A 220 3.95 9.51 -22.18
N VAL A 221 3.91 10.55 -21.33
CA VAL A 221 4.11 10.39 -19.89
C VAL A 221 3.08 9.43 -19.31
N ARG A 222 1.80 9.58 -19.69
CA ARG A 222 0.71 8.71 -19.23
C ARG A 222 0.92 7.26 -19.66
N GLN A 223 1.31 7.02 -20.92
CA GLN A 223 1.63 5.68 -21.42
C GLN A 223 2.80 5.04 -20.64
N ASN A 224 3.86 5.80 -20.38
CA ASN A 224 4.97 5.34 -19.57
C ASN A 224 4.55 5.02 -18.14
N SER A 225 3.72 5.86 -17.52
CA SER A 225 3.21 5.62 -16.18
C SER A 225 2.39 4.33 -16.09
N ILE A 226 1.52 4.07 -17.08
CA ILE A 226 0.77 2.80 -17.17
C ILE A 226 1.74 1.62 -17.31
N LYS A 227 2.67 1.68 -18.28
CA LYS A 227 3.72 0.67 -18.49
C LYS A 227 4.45 0.33 -17.20
N TYR A 228 4.93 1.35 -16.46
CA TYR A 228 5.66 1.14 -15.22
C TYR A 228 4.78 0.66 -14.08
N TRP A 229 3.52 1.06 -14.01
CA TRP A 229 2.59 0.50 -13.03
C TRP A 229 2.44 -1.01 -13.21
N LEU A 230 2.30 -1.47 -14.47
CA LEU A 230 2.19 -2.89 -14.81
C LEU A 230 3.47 -3.71 -14.62
N GLN A 231 4.63 -3.13 -14.90
CA GLN A 231 5.88 -3.88 -14.99
C GLN A 231 6.72 -3.87 -13.71
N PHE A 232 6.58 -2.83 -12.89
CA PHE A 232 7.41 -2.67 -11.70
C PHE A 232 6.80 -3.38 -10.50
N ASP A 233 7.33 -4.55 -10.16
CA ASP A 233 7.03 -5.19 -8.88
C ASP A 233 7.79 -4.50 -7.75
N ARG A 234 7.06 -3.98 -6.77
CA ARG A 234 7.61 -3.29 -5.60
C ARG A 234 8.58 -4.16 -4.78
N HIS A 235 8.50 -5.49 -4.88
CA HIS A 235 9.43 -6.40 -4.22
C HIS A 235 10.77 -6.54 -4.96
N GLU A 236 10.83 -6.15 -6.22
CA GLU A 236 11.99 -6.37 -7.09
C GLU A 236 12.72 -5.07 -7.45
N ILE A 237 12.02 -3.93 -7.47
CA ILE A 237 12.58 -2.66 -7.99
C ILE A 237 13.32 -1.83 -6.95
N PHE A 238 13.20 -2.16 -5.66
CA PHE A 238 13.78 -1.38 -4.57
C PHE A 238 14.92 -2.12 -3.86
N ASP A 239 15.95 -1.37 -3.50
CA ASP A 239 16.95 -1.76 -2.52
C ASP A 239 16.52 -1.25 -1.14
N ILE A 240 16.67 -2.09 -0.11
CA ILE A 240 16.33 -1.76 1.28
C ILE A 240 17.60 -1.84 2.14
N GLU A 241 17.97 -0.73 2.75
CA GLU A 241 19.12 -0.59 3.65
C GLU A 241 18.63 -0.25 5.07
N ILE A 242 19.16 -0.92 6.09
CA ILE A 242 18.88 -0.60 7.50
C ILE A 242 19.88 0.48 7.95
N LEU A 243 19.37 1.60 8.46
CA LEU A 243 20.22 2.73 8.87
C LEU A 243 20.58 2.69 10.37
N ASN A 244 19.75 2.03 11.19
CA ASN A 244 19.96 1.82 12.63
C ASN A 244 19.29 0.54 13.14
#